data_AF-A0A1M6XZ73-F1
#
_entry.id   AF-A0A1M6XZ73-F1
#
_cell.length_a   1.000
_cell.length_b   1.000
_cell.length_c   1.000
_cell.angle_alpha   90.00
_cell.angle_beta   90.00
_cell.angle_gamma   90.00
#
_symmetry.space_group_name_H-M   'P 1'
#
loop_
_entity.id
_entity.type
_entity.pdbx_description
1 polymer ?
#
loop_
_entity_poly.entity_id
_entity_poly.type
_entity_poly.pdbx_seq_one_letter_code
_entity_poly.pdbx_strand_id
1 'polypeptide(L)' 'MKTVDQLMAEAFSPPRGARSQAYKAGVRAALEWWINKKRIVVPYLIGTAEFDAFFAGRTEGYAIWQRETGL' A
#
# COMPACT_ATOMS: atom_id res chain seq x y z
N MET A 1 -7.98 12.24 -9.28
CA MET A 1 -7.15 11.34 -8.46
C MET A 1 -7.76 11.25 -7.07
N LYS A 2 -8.14 10.04 -6.66
CA LYS A 2 -8.64 9.76 -5.30
C LYS A 2 -7.57 10.03 -4.24
N THR A 3 -8.02 10.29 -3.02
CA THR A 3 -7.15 10.36 -1.84
C THR A 3 -6.60 8.97 -1.48
N VAL A 4 -5.51 8.95 -0.71
CA VAL A 4 -4.96 7.71 -0.14
C VAL A 4 -6.04 6.93 0.62
N ASP A 5 -6.84 7.61 1.45
CA ASP A 5 -7.85 6.94 2.27
C ASP A 5 -8.97 6.33 1.41
N GLN A 6 -9.38 7.00 0.33
CA GLN A 6 -10.36 6.47 -0.62
C GLN A 6 -9.81 5.21 -1.33
N LEU A 7 -8.57 5.25 -1.81
CA LEU A 7 -7.93 4.10 -2.47
C LEU A 7 -7.71 2.94 -1.50
N MET A 8 -7.34 3.23 -0.25
CA MET A 8 -7.22 2.21 0.80
C MET A 8 -8.58 1.58 1.12
N ALA A 9 -9.64 2.39 1.25
CA ALA A 9 -10.98 1.89 1.49
C ALA A 9 -11.45 0.99 0.34
N GLU A 10 -11.24 1.39 -0.91
CA GLU A 10 -11.57 0.58 -2.09
C GLU A 10 -10.75 -0.72 -2.17
N ALA A 11 -9.45 -0.65 -1.90
CA ALA A 11 -8.55 -1.79 -1.97
C ALA A 11 -8.79 -2.85 -0.89
N PHE A 12 -9.41 -2.47 0.23
CA PHE A 12 -9.65 -3.33 1.40
C PHE A 12 -11.13 -3.41 1.83
N SER A 13 -12.05 -2.94 0.99
CA SER A 13 -13.47 -3.17 1.19
C SER A 13 -13.78 -4.68 1.10
N PRO A 14 -14.65 -5.23 1.96
CA PRO A 14 -15.12 -6.61 1.84
C PRO A 14 -15.63 -6.89 0.41
N PRO A 15 -15.42 -8.10 -0.14
CA PRO A 15 -15.02 -9.35 0.53
C PRO A 15 -13.51 -9.66 0.46
N ARG A 16 -12.63 -8.70 0.16
CA ARG A 16 -11.19 -8.99 0.03
C ARG A 16 -10.65 -9.57 1.34
N GLY A 17 -10.07 -10.78 1.26
CA GLY A 17 -9.60 -11.56 2.41
C GLY A 17 -8.65 -10.78 3.33
N ALA A 18 -8.58 -11.20 4.60
CA ALA A 18 -7.80 -10.53 5.64
C ALA A 18 -6.32 -10.42 5.24
N ARG A 19 -5.89 -9.22 4.83
CA ARG A 19 -4.47 -8.89 4.63
C ARG A 19 -3.86 -8.42 5.94
N SER A 20 -2.61 -8.82 6.21
CA SER A 20 -1.86 -8.42 7.39
C SER A 20 -1.74 -6.89 7.49
N GLN A 21 -1.53 -6.38 8.70
CA GLN A 21 -1.33 -4.94 8.90
C GLN A 21 -0.09 -4.43 8.18
N ALA A 22 0.99 -5.22 8.13
CA ALA A 22 2.21 -4.88 7.41
C ALA A 22 1.97 -4.71 5.91
N TYR A 23 1.17 -5.59 5.30
CA TYR A 23 0.76 -5.45 3.90
C TYR A 23 -0.02 -4.16 3.65
N LYS A 24 -1.02 -3.87 4.50
CA LYS A 24 -1.81 -2.63 4.40
C LYS A 24 -0.94 -1.38 4.58
N ALA A 25 0.02 -1.43 5.50
CA ALA A 25 0.99 -0.34 5.71
C ALA A 25 1.86 -0.12 4.45
N GLY A 26 2.28 -1.20 3.78
CA GLY A 26 3.00 -1.14 2.51
C GLY A 26 2.21 -0.48 1.39
N VAL A 27 0.94 -0.89 1.21
CA VAL A 27 0.02 -0.27 0.23
C VAL A 27 -0.12 1.22 0.52
N ARG A 28 -0.41 1.58 1.78
CA ARG A 28 -0.55 2.98 2.19
C ARG A 28 0.72 3.78 1.92
N ALA A 29 1.89 3.25 2.27
CA ALA A 29 3.17 3.94 2.09
C ALA A 29 3.46 4.23 0.61
N ALA A 30 3.16 3.29 -0.28
CA ALA A 30 3.28 3.51 -1.72
C ALA A 30 2.32 4.62 -2.22
N LEU A 31 1.05 4.59 -1.81
CA LEU A 31 0.07 5.60 -2.20
C LEU A 31 0.43 7.00 -1.68
N GLU A 32 0.87 7.11 -0.43
CA GLU A 32 1.35 8.37 0.17
C GLU A 32 2.58 8.93 -0.56
N TRP A 33 3.49 8.06 -1.03
CA TRP A 33 4.62 8.48 -1.86
C TRP A 33 4.17 9.04 -3.21
N TRP A 34 3.31 8.33 -3.94
CA TRP A 34 2.95 8.74 -5.28
C TRP A 34 2.03 9.96 -5.32
N ILE A 35 1.05 10.03 -4.40
CA ILE A 35 0.04 11.08 -4.33
C ILE A 35 0.55 12.30 -3.56
N ASN A 36 1.13 12.08 -2.37
CA ASN A 36 1.47 13.15 -1.43
C ASN A 36 2.98 13.43 -1.33
N LYS A 37 3.82 12.71 -2.10
CA LYS A 37 5.30 12.80 -2.06
C LYS A 37 5.91 12.59 -0.67
N LYS A 38 5.23 11.85 0.20
CA LYS A 38 5.74 11.50 1.54
C LYS A 38 6.81 10.42 1.43
N ARG A 39 7.89 10.57 2.21
CA ARG A 39 8.94 9.55 2.29
C ARG A 39 8.38 8.23 2.84
N ILE A 40 8.87 7.13 2.27
CA ILE A 40 8.54 5.78 2.75
C ILE A 40 9.45 5.46 3.94
N VAL A 41 8.83 5.17 5.08
CA VAL A 41 9.49 4.63 6.27
C VAL A 41 9.13 3.14 6.37
N VAL A 42 10.14 2.29 6.54
CA VAL A 42 9.96 0.84 6.70
C VAL A 42 10.18 0.49 8.17
N PRO A 43 9.12 0.21 8.95
CA PRO A 43 9.25 -0.03 10.40
C PRO A 43 9.54 -1.50 10.75
N TYR A 44 9.79 -2.36 9.74
CA TYR A 44 9.98 -3.79 9.91
C TYR A 44 11.46 -4.16 9.72
N LEU A 45 11.93 -5.11 10.53
CA LEU A 45 13.30 -5.62 10.43
C LEU A 45 13.46 -6.45 9.16
N ILE A 46 14.58 -6.27 8.46
CA ILE A 46 14.91 -7.07 7.27
C ILE A 46 14.92 -8.56 7.62
N GLY A 47 14.29 -9.37 6.77
CA GLY A 47 14.22 -10.83 6.93
C GLY A 47 13.05 -11.34 7.78
N THR A 48 12.14 -10.47 8.23
CA THR A 48 10.90 -10.91 8.87
C THR A 48 9.74 -10.99 7.88
N ALA A 49 8.72 -11.78 8.22
CA ALA A 49 7.52 -11.92 7.40
C ALA A 49 6.77 -10.59 7.21
N GLU A 50 6.84 -9.68 8.19
CA GLU A 50 6.25 -8.35 8.10
C GLU A 50 6.98 -7.46 7.11
N PHE A 51 8.33 -7.56 7.03
CA PHE A 51 9.11 -6.86 6.03
C PHE A 51 8.70 -7.32 4.63
N ASP A 52 8.65 -8.62 4.40
CA ASP A 52 8.22 -9.18 3.11
C ASP A 52 6.78 -8.76 2.76
N ALA A 53 5.87 -8.83 3.73
CA ALA A 53 4.49 -8.40 3.55
C ALA A 53 4.38 -6.90 3.23
N PHE A 54 5.19 -6.04 3.86
CA PHE A 54 5.21 -4.60 3.59
C PHE A 54 5.68 -4.30 2.16
N PHE A 55 6.72 -4.95 1.67
CA PHE A 55 7.17 -4.76 0.30
C PHE A 55 6.19 -5.34 -0.72
N ALA A 56 5.56 -6.48 -0.43
CA ALA A 56 4.45 -7.00 -1.24
C ALA A 56 3.27 -6.00 -1.29
N GLY A 57 2.97 -5.35 -0.17
CA GLY A 57 1.98 -4.27 -0.11
C GLY A 57 2.39 -3.05 -0.94
N ARG A 58 3.66 -2.64 -0.92
CA ARG A 58 4.13 -1.52 -1.75
C ARG A 58 3.93 -1.78 -3.24
N THR A 59 4.17 -3.00 -3.70
CA THR A 59 3.93 -3.41 -5.08
C THR A 59 2.46 -3.27 -5.46
N GLU A 60 1.53 -3.73 -4.61
CA GLU A 60 0.10 -3.55 -4.83
C GLU A 60 -0.29 -2.05 -4.83
N GLY A 61 0.24 -1.26 -3.90
CA GLY A 61 -0.03 0.18 -3.86
C GLY A 61 0.43 0.92 -5.11
N TYR A 62 1.56 0.53 -5.70
CA TYR A 62 2.00 1.03 -7.00
C TYR A 62 1.04 0.62 -8.12
N ALA A 63 0.61 -0.64 -8.15
CA ALA A 63 -0.35 -1.13 -9.14
C ALA A 63 -1.73 -0.45 -9.01
N ILE A 64 -2.16 -0.09 -7.80
CA ILE A 64 -3.37 0.72 -7.57
C ILE A 64 -3.19 2.12 -8.15
N TRP A 65 -2.06 2.76 -7.88
CA TRP A 65 -1.76 4.10 -8.40
C TRP A 65 -1.75 4.12 -9.93
N GLN A 66 -1.08 3.16 -10.58
CA GLN A 66 -1.05 3.02 -12.03
C GLN A 66 -2.46 2.91 -12.64
N ARG A 67 -3.31 2.04 -12.07
CA ARG A 67 -4.72 1.89 -12.48
C ARG A 67 -5.52 3.19 -12.34
N GLU A 68 -5.29 3.95 -11.28
CA GLU A 68 -5.97 5.23 -11.04
C GLU A 68 -5.50 6.34 -12.01
N THR A 69 -4.24 6.31 -12.45
CA THR A 69 -3.67 7.34 -13.34
C THR A 69 -3.63 6.96 -14.83
N GLY A 70 -3.92 5.70 -15.17
CA GLY A 70 -3.82 5.20 -16.54
C GLY A 70 -2.37 5.02 -17.03
N LEU A 71 -1.45 4.72 -16.11
CA LEU A 71 -0.03 4.45 -16.38
C LEU A 71 0.30 2.95 -16.32
#